data_AF-Q5NTN7-F1
#
_entry.id   AF-Q5NTN7-F1
#
_cell.length_a   1.000
_cell.length_b   1.000
_cell.length_c   1.000
_cell.angle_alpha   90.00
_cell.angle_beta   90.00
_cell.angle_gamma   90.00
#
_symmetry.space_group_name_H-M   'P 1'
#
loop_
_entity.id
_entity.type
_entity.pdbx_description
1 polymer ?
#
loop_
_entity_poly.entity_id
_entity_poly.type
_entity_poly.pdbx_seq_one_letter_code
_entity_poly.pdbx_strand_id
1 'polypeptide(L)'
;MSDLNTSNTPSKEKLISDIKQLVADVEELLHVTTEQANEKVAGLQARIRENLSATRRQLTEVEAVASDKATVAIQEAVRKVSEAAEAAAVAAQNAAQTAEEAAKKSAESGKEAVQRAAEATREATHTAAAAAKEAAVKALDILKNWVH
;
A
#
# COMPACT_ATOMS: atom_id res chain seq x y z
N MET A 1 -5.18 -37.13 24.14
CA MET A 1 -4.31 -35.95 24.29
C MET A 1 -4.77 -34.93 23.28
N SER A 2 -4.97 -33.71 23.75
CA SER A 2 -5.70 -32.65 23.08
C SER A 2 -4.79 -31.90 22.14
N ASP A 3 -4.86 -32.20 20.85
CA ASP A 3 -4.26 -31.37 19.79
C ASP A 3 -5.38 -30.85 18.87
N LEU A 4 -6.36 -30.17 19.48
CA LEU A 4 -7.36 -29.35 18.78
C LEU A 4 -6.92 -27.89 18.81
N ASN A 5 -5.69 -27.62 18.37
CA ASN A 5 -5.22 -26.26 18.08
C ASN A 5 -5.21 -25.99 16.56
N THR A 6 -6.21 -26.48 15.84
CA THR A 6 -6.38 -26.25 14.38
C THR A 6 -7.25 -25.01 14.12
N SER A 7 -6.94 -23.90 14.77
CA SER A 7 -7.59 -22.59 14.53
C SER A 7 -6.88 -21.75 13.45
N ASN A 8 -5.91 -22.35 12.74
CA ASN A 8 -5.23 -21.77 11.58
C ASN A 8 -5.45 -22.64 10.34
N THR A 9 -6.39 -22.24 9.47
CA THR A 9 -6.46 -22.78 8.12
C THR A 9 -5.28 -22.21 7.30
N PRO A 10 -4.66 -22.99 6.38
CA PRO A 10 -3.53 -22.52 5.58
C PRO A 10 -3.85 -21.25 4.78
N SER A 11 -5.09 -21.07 4.33
CA SER A 11 -5.55 -19.84 3.66
C SER A 11 -5.58 -18.62 4.60
N LYS A 12 -5.90 -18.78 5.89
CA LYS A 12 -5.82 -17.69 6.89
C LYS A 12 -4.38 -17.26 7.11
N GLU A 13 -3.45 -18.20 7.25
CA GLU A 13 -2.02 -17.88 7.45
C GLU A 13 -1.43 -17.16 6.23
N LYS A 14 -1.79 -17.63 5.03
CA LYS A 14 -1.39 -16.98 3.78
C LYS A 14 -1.97 -15.57 3.67
N LEU A 15 -3.26 -15.38 3.98
CA LEU A 15 -3.88 -14.05 4.01
C LEU A 15 -3.19 -13.10 4.99
N ILE A 16 -2.81 -13.58 6.17
CA ILE A 16 -2.02 -12.80 7.15
C ILE A 16 -0.65 -12.43 6.57
N SER A 17 0.01 -13.36 5.87
CA SER A 17 1.30 -13.10 5.21
C SER A 17 1.17 -12.05 4.11
N ASP A 18 0.17 -12.18 3.25
CA ASP A 18 -0.09 -11.26 2.13
C ASP A 18 -0.33 -9.83 2.66
N ILE A 19 -1.16 -9.67 3.70
CA ILE A 19 -1.42 -8.35 4.30
C ILE A 19 -0.18 -7.78 5.01
N LYS A 20 0.66 -8.60 5.66
CA LYS A 20 1.95 -8.12 6.21
C LYS A 20 2.86 -7.60 5.10
N GLN A 21 2.90 -8.28 3.97
CA GLN A 21 3.66 -7.83 2.81
C GLN A 21 3.09 -6.51 2.26
N LEU A 22 1.76 -6.33 2.23
CA LEU A 22 1.16 -5.05 1.83
C LEU A 22 1.57 -3.90 2.76
N VAL A 23 1.61 -4.15 4.08
CA VAL A 23 2.09 -3.16 5.05
C VAL A 23 3.53 -2.76 4.74
N ALA A 24 4.41 -3.73 4.53
CA ALA A 24 5.82 -3.47 4.20
C ALA A 24 5.97 -2.67 2.90
N ASP A 25 5.19 -3.00 1.87
CA ASP A 25 5.24 -2.31 0.57
C ASP A 25 4.77 -0.86 0.67
N VAL A 26 3.73 -0.61 1.47
CA VAL A 26 3.23 0.75 1.75
C VAL A 26 4.23 1.54 2.61
N GLU A 27 4.92 0.89 3.55
CA GLU A 27 6.00 1.52 4.31
C GLU A 27 7.22 1.86 3.43
N GLU A 28 7.50 1.04 2.42
CA GLU A 28 8.52 1.34 1.45
C GLU A 28 8.12 2.55 0.58
N LEU A 29 6.84 2.65 0.17
CA LEU A 29 6.30 3.83 -0.51
C LEU A 29 6.46 5.12 0.32
N LEU A 30 6.29 5.06 1.64
CA LEU A 30 6.51 6.21 2.53
C LEU A 30 7.96 6.73 2.52
N HIS A 31 8.91 5.84 2.25
CA HIS A 31 10.33 6.17 2.23
C HIS A 31 10.85 6.53 0.84
N VAL A 32 10.06 6.37 -0.22
CA VAL A 32 10.51 6.75 -1.56
C VAL A 32 10.69 8.27 -1.63
N THR A 33 11.93 8.70 -1.84
CA THR A 33 12.28 10.10 -2.08
C THR A 33 12.23 10.43 -3.58
N THR A 34 12.04 11.71 -3.90
CA THR A 34 11.86 12.22 -5.26
C THR A 34 13.00 11.85 -6.23
N GLU A 35 14.23 11.68 -5.72
CA GLU A 35 15.41 11.29 -6.55
C GLU A 35 15.36 9.84 -7.02
N GLN A 36 14.69 8.95 -6.28
CA GLN A 36 14.57 7.53 -6.61
C GLN A 36 13.16 7.16 -7.11
N ALA A 37 12.29 8.17 -7.25
CA ALA A 37 10.85 7.97 -7.32
C ALA A 37 10.40 7.19 -8.55
N ASN A 38 10.96 7.44 -9.74
CA ASN A 38 10.32 6.92 -10.95
C ASN A 38 10.38 5.39 -11.06
N GLU A 39 11.58 4.79 -10.97
CA GLU A 39 11.74 3.34 -11.08
C GLU A 39 11.29 2.59 -9.81
N LYS A 40 11.56 3.14 -8.61
CA LYS A 40 11.16 2.49 -7.36
C LYS A 40 9.64 2.53 -7.16
N VAL A 41 8.97 3.65 -7.44
CA VAL A 41 7.50 3.72 -7.34
C VAL A 41 6.86 2.75 -8.32
N ALA A 42 7.35 2.65 -9.55
CA ALA A 42 6.82 1.70 -10.53
C ALA A 42 6.96 0.24 -10.06
N GLY A 43 8.14 -0.14 -9.54
CA GLY A 43 8.38 -1.47 -8.98
C GLY A 43 7.49 -1.78 -7.76
N LEU A 44 7.36 -0.82 -6.84
CA LEU A 44 6.50 -0.95 -5.67
C LEU A 44 5.03 -1.05 -6.03
N GLN A 45 4.57 -0.24 -6.98
CA GLN A 45 3.20 -0.27 -7.45
C GLN A 45 2.86 -1.63 -8.06
N ALA A 46 3.78 -2.22 -8.84
CA ALA A 46 3.58 -3.55 -9.40
C ALA A 46 3.43 -4.62 -8.30
N ARG A 47 4.34 -4.61 -7.30
CA ARG A 47 4.29 -5.51 -6.15
C ARG A 47 3.00 -5.36 -5.34
N ILE A 48 2.60 -4.13 -5.06
CA ILE A 48 1.34 -3.84 -4.34
C ILE A 48 0.15 -4.38 -5.12
N ARG A 49 0.07 -4.16 -6.43
CA ARG A 49 -1.05 -4.67 -7.26
C ARG A 49 -1.11 -6.19 -7.26
N GLU A 50 0.03 -6.87 -7.39
CA GLU A 50 0.11 -8.32 -7.35
C GLU A 50 -0.36 -8.86 -5.99
N ASN A 51 0.15 -8.27 -4.91
CA ASN A 51 -0.20 -8.68 -3.56
C ASN A 51 -1.66 -8.38 -3.20
N LEU A 52 -2.22 -7.26 -3.69
CA LEU A 52 -3.66 -6.97 -3.57
C LEU A 52 -4.50 -8.03 -4.28
N SER A 53 -4.07 -8.51 -5.45
CA SER A 53 -4.74 -9.60 -6.16
C SER A 53 -4.68 -10.91 -5.38
N ALA A 54 -3.52 -11.24 -4.80
CA ALA A 54 -3.34 -12.41 -3.94
C ALA A 54 -4.23 -12.32 -2.69
N THR A 55 -4.20 -11.20 -1.99
CA THR A 55 -5.03 -10.92 -0.79
C THR A 55 -6.52 -11.07 -1.09
N ARG A 56 -7.01 -10.52 -2.21
CA ARG A 56 -8.42 -10.67 -2.63
C ARG A 56 -8.79 -12.12 -2.90
N ARG A 57 -7.92 -12.88 -3.58
CA ARG A 57 -8.14 -14.31 -3.83
C ARG A 57 -8.21 -15.10 -2.53
N GLN A 58 -7.28 -14.85 -1.61
CA GLN A 58 -7.25 -15.51 -0.30
C GLN A 58 -8.43 -15.12 0.57
N LEU A 59 -8.90 -13.88 0.50
CA LEU A 59 -10.11 -13.45 1.18
C LEU A 59 -11.31 -14.28 0.69
N THR A 60 -11.50 -14.45 -0.62
CA THR A 60 -12.59 -15.29 -1.15
C THR A 60 -12.51 -16.74 -0.71
N GLU A 61 -11.30 -17.30 -0.54
CA GLU A 61 -11.12 -18.65 0.00
C GLU A 61 -11.56 -18.79 1.46
N VAL A 62 -11.40 -17.73 2.27
CA VAL A 62 -11.77 -17.75 3.70
C VAL A 62 -13.10 -17.06 4.00
N GLU A 63 -13.72 -16.37 3.03
CA GLU A 63 -14.95 -15.56 3.19
C GLU A 63 -16.12 -16.36 3.76
N ALA A 64 -16.23 -17.66 3.42
CA ALA A 64 -17.30 -18.53 3.92
C ALA A 64 -17.23 -18.77 5.44
N VAL A 65 -16.04 -18.60 6.04
CA VAL A 65 -15.81 -18.82 7.47
C VAL A 65 -15.43 -17.52 8.19
N ALA A 66 -14.90 -16.53 7.48
CA ALA A 66 -14.50 -15.24 8.02
C ALA A 66 -15.71 -14.46 8.53
N SER A 67 -15.52 -13.77 9.66
CA SER A 67 -16.52 -12.82 10.16
C SER A 67 -16.68 -11.63 9.22
N ASP A 68 -17.90 -11.10 9.08
CA ASP A 68 -18.19 -9.85 8.38
C ASP A 68 -17.21 -8.73 8.76
N LYS A 69 -16.84 -8.64 10.04
CA LYS A 69 -15.87 -7.65 10.54
C LYS A 69 -14.49 -7.83 9.92
N ALA A 70 -14.03 -9.07 9.76
CA ALA A 70 -12.76 -9.38 9.12
C ALA A 70 -12.80 -9.03 7.63
N THR A 71 -13.86 -9.46 6.93
CA THR A 71 -14.07 -9.17 5.51
C THR A 71 -14.09 -7.67 5.24
N VAL A 72 -14.88 -6.89 5.99
CA VAL A 72 -14.94 -5.43 5.86
C VAL A 72 -13.59 -4.77 6.12
N ALA A 73 -12.87 -5.20 7.17
CA ALA A 73 -11.57 -4.62 7.49
C ALA A 73 -10.52 -4.89 6.40
N ILE A 74 -10.52 -6.09 5.82
CA ILE A 74 -9.59 -6.44 4.72
C ILE A 74 -9.95 -5.68 3.46
N GLN A 75 -11.23 -5.54 3.14
CA GLN A 75 -11.68 -4.74 2.00
C GLN A 75 -11.31 -3.25 2.17
N GLU A 76 -11.45 -2.71 3.38
CA GLU A 76 -11.00 -1.35 3.71
C GLU A 76 -9.49 -1.19 3.52
N ALA A 77 -8.70 -2.13 4.04
CA ALA A 77 -7.25 -2.15 3.87
C ALA A 77 -6.88 -2.19 2.38
N VAL A 78 -7.44 -3.14 1.62
CA VAL A 78 -7.20 -3.29 0.18
C VAL A 78 -7.54 -2.02 -0.59
N ARG A 79 -8.66 -1.35 -0.25
CA ARG A 79 -9.07 -0.09 -0.86
C ARG A 79 -8.06 1.02 -0.57
N LYS A 80 -7.71 1.22 0.71
CA LYS A 80 -6.77 2.26 1.13
C LYS A 80 -5.36 2.07 0.57
N VAL A 81 -4.89 0.82 0.51
CA VAL A 81 -3.59 0.49 -0.11
C VAL A 81 -3.60 0.79 -1.60
N SER A 82 -4.70 0.49 -2.31
CA SER A 82 -4.86 0.86 -3.73
C SER A 82 -4.83 2.39 -3.92
N GLU A 83 -5.57 3.14 -3.09
CA GLU A 83 -5.57 4.61 -3.10
C GLU A 83 -4.16 5.18 -2.87
N ALA A 84 -3.41 4.63 -1.91
CA ALA A 84 -2.05 5.07 -1.62
C ALA A 84 -1.09 4.79 -2.79
N ALA A 85 -1.18 3.62 -3.42
CA ALA A 85 -0.36 3.27 -4.57
C ALA A 85 -0.69 4.13 -5.81
N GLU A 86 -1.95 4.51 -6.00
CA GLU A 86 -2.37 5.43 -7.05
C GLU A 86 -1.88 6.85 -6.79
N ALA A 87 -2.05 7.35 -5.56
CA ALA A 87 -1.57 8.68 -5.16
C ALA A 87 -0.05 8.81 -5.36
N ALA A 88 0.72 7.79 -4.95
CA ALA A 88 2.17 7.77 -5.14
C ALA A 88 2.56 7.80 -6.63
N ALA A 89 1.85 7.06 -7.49
CA ALA A 89 2.13 7.01 -8.91
C ALA A 89 1.78 8.33 -9.62
N VAL A 90 0.63 8.94 -9.30
CA VAL A 90 0.22 10.24 -9.83
C VAL A 90 1.23 11.32 -9.41
N ALA A 91 1.65 11.30 -8.15
CA ALA A 91 2.61 12.27 -7.64
C ALA A 91 3.99 12.12 -8.30
N ALA A 92 4.47 10.88 -8.47
CA ALA A 92 5.73 10.61 -9.18
C ALA A 92 5.67 11.08 -10.65
N GLN A 93 4.55 10.84 -11.35
CA GLN A 93 4.36 11.29 -12.73
C GLN A 93 4.34 12.82 -12.84
N ASN A 94 3.62 13.50 -11.93
CA ASN A 94 3.56 14.97 -11.90
C ASN A 94 4.93 15.59 -11.60
N ALA A 95 5.71 14.99 -10.71
CA ALA A 95 7.06 15.42 -10.40
C ALA A 95 7.99 15.27 -11.62
N ALA A 96 7.89 14.15 -12.35
CA ALA A 96 8.66 13.93 -13.58
C ALA A 96 8.31 14.95 -14.67
N GLN A 97 7.01 15.22 -14.91
CA GLN A 97 6.57 16.23 -15.87
C GLN A 97 7.03 17.63 -15.48
N THR A 98 6.96 17.98 -14.18
CA THR A 98 7.42 19.28 -13.68
C THR A 98 8.92 19.44 -13.90
N ALA A 99 9.72 18.40 -13.63
CA ALA A 99 11.16 18.43 -13.87
C ALA A 99 11.49 18.60 -15.36
N GLU A 100 10.75 17.93 -16.26
CA GLU A 100 10.93 18.05 -17.71
C GLU A 100 10.61 19.48 -18.21
N GLU A 101 9.49 20.05 -17.77
CA GLU A 101 9.08 21.41 -18.14
C GLU A 101 10.02 22.47 -17.57
N ALA A 102 10.55 22.25 -16.36
CA ALA A 102 11.47 23.18 -15.73
C ALA A 102 12.88 23.11 -16.34
N ALA A 103 13.30 21.94 -16.86
CA ALA A 103 14.53 21.79 -17.65
C ALA A 103 14.49 22.57 -18.98
N LYS A 104 13.29 22.86 -19.51
CA LYS A 104 13.10 23.73 -20.69
C LYS A 104 13.21 25.23 -20.35
N LYS A 105 13.22 25.62 -19.06
CA LYS A 105 13.27 27.01 -18.56
C LYS A 105 14.61 27.28 -17.82
N SER A 106 14.88 28.53 -17.42
CA SER A 106 16.15 28.90 -16.75
C SER A 106 16.38 28.12 -15.45
N ALA A 107 17.66 27.91 -15.09
CA ALA A 107 18.08 27.04 -13.99
C ALA A 107 17.44 27.36 -12.61
N GLU A 108 17.16 28.63 -12.30
CA GLU A 108 16.59 29.05 -11.01
C GLU A 108 15.11 28.66 -10.88
N SER A 109 14.31 28.86 -11.94
CA SER A 109 12.91 28.41 -12.00
C SER A 109 12.79 26.88 -11.98
N GLY A 110 13.80 26.19 -12.51
CA GLY A 110 14.02 24.75 -12.38
C GLY A 110 13.93 24.26 -10.94
N LYS A 111 14.73 24.87 -10.07
CA LYS A 111 14.92 24.42 -8.69
C LYS A 111 13.68 24.61 -7.82
N GLU A 112 13.00 25.76 -7.93
CA GLU A 112 11.78 26.02 -7.16
C GLU A 112 10.61 25.11 -7.57
N ALA A 113 10.47 24.84 -8.88
CA ALA A 113 9.42 23.97 -9.39
C ALA A 113 9.62 22.51 -8.92
N VAL A 114 10.86 22.01 -8.99
CA VAL A 114 11.23 20.68 -8.48
C VAL A 114 10.98 20.58 -6.98
N GLN A 115 11.32 21.62 -6.21
CA GLN A 115 11.12 21.61 -4.76
C GLN A 115 9.63 21.60 -4.38
N ARG A 116 8.79 22.42 -5.01
CA ARG A 116 7.34 22.42 -4.78
C ARG A 116 6.70 21.09 -5.18
N ALA A 117 7.11 20.52 -6.32
CA ALA A 117 6.61 19.22 -6.76
C ALA A 117 7.01 18.09 -5.79
N ALA A 118 8.24 18.12 -5.26
CA ALA A 118 8.71 17.17 -4.26
C ALA A 118 7.92 17.27 -2.95
N GLU A 119 7.58 18.47 -2.50
CA GLU A 119 6.86 18.72 -1.25
C GLU A 119 5.39 18.28 -1.34
N ALA A 120 4.71 18.65 -2.42
CA ALA A 120 3.34 18.18 -2.70
C ALA A 120 3.26 16.64 -2.84
N THR A 121 4.28 16.04 -3.47
CA THR A 121 4.39 14.59 -3.62
C THR A 121 4.53 13.89 -2.27
N ARG A 122 5.39 14.43 -1.39
CA ARG A 122 5.59 13.89 -0.04
C ARG A 122 4.30 13.97 0.78
N GLU A 123 3.61 15.12 0.78
CA GLU A 123 2.43 15.31 1.60
C GLU A 123 1.27 14.39 1.20
N ALA A 124 0.98 14.31 -0.09
CA ALA A 124 -0.10 13.47 -0.62
C ALA A 124 0.19 11.98 -0.41
N THR A 125 1.42 11.54 -0.71
CA THR A 125 1.83 10.14 -0.55
C THR A 125 1.86 9.74 0.92
N HIS A 126 2.38 10.60 1.79
CA HIS A 126 2.48 10.33 3.23
C HIS A 126 1.10 10.16 3.87
N THR A 127 0.15 11.04 3.55
CA THR A 127 -1.21 10.97 4.09
C THR A 127 -1.94 9.70 3.65
N ALA A 128 -1.91 9.38 2.36
CA ALA A 128 -2.60 8.20 1.84
C ALA A 128 -1.97 6.90 2.33
N ALA A 129 -0.64 6.82 2.35
CA ALA A 129 0.08 5.63 2.80
C ALA A 129 -0.02 5.40 4.32
N ALA A 130 -0.08 6.46 5.13
CA ALA A 130 -0.36 6.33 6.57
C ALA A 130 -1.74 5.72 6.82
N ALA A 131 -2.78 6.20 6.12
CA ALA A 131 -4.13 5.64 6.22
C ALA A 131 -4.20 4.19 5.73
N ALA A 132 -3.47 3.85 4.66
CA ALA A 132 -3.35 2.48 4.17
C ALA A 132 -2.69 1.55 5.17
N LYS A 133 -1.57 1.98 5.78
CA LYS A 133 -0.89 1.22 6.82
C LYS A 133 -1.81 0.98 8.03
N GLU A 134 -2.51 2.01 8.50
CA GLU A 134 -3.42 1.88 9.63
C GLU A 134 -4.54 0.86 9.34
N ALA A 135 -5.18 0.96 8.18
CA ALA A 135 -6.24 0.04 7.77
C ALA A 135 -5.72 -1.40 7.65
N ALA A 136 -4.53 -1.61 7.07
CA ALA A 136 -3.92 -2.93 6.94
C ALA A 136 -3.50 -3.53 8.29
N VAL A 137 -2.94 -2.73 9.20
CA VAL A 137 -2.60 -3.17 10.57
C VAL A 137 -3.87 -3.56 11.35
N LYS A 138 -4.95 -2.77 11.21
CA LYS A 138 -6.25 -3.09 11.81
C LYS A 138 -6.83 -4.38 11.25
N ALA A 139 -6.74 -4.61 9.94
CA ALA A 139 -7.16 -5.86 9.33
C ALA A 139 -6.35 -7.06 9.86
N LEU A 140 -5.03 -6.91 10.05
CA LEU A 140 -4.18 -7.94 10.65
C LEU A 140 -4.57 -8.25 12.10
N ASP A 141 -4.87 -7.24 12.91
CA ASP A 141 -5.30 -7.45 14.29
C ASP A 141 -6.62 -8.24 14.34
N ILE A 142 -7.60 -7.84 13.52
CA ILE A 142 -8.90 -8.51 13.44
C ILE A 142 -8.72 -9.96 12.97
N LEU A 143 -7.89 -10.21 11.97
CA LEU A 143 -7.61 -11.56 11.47
C LEU A 143 -6.90 -12.45 12.49
N LYS A 144 -5.96 -11.90 13.26
CA LYS A 144 -5.25 -12.65 14.31
C LYS A 144 -6.18 -13.01 15.48
N ASN A 145 -7.06 -12.09 15.82
CA ASN A 145 -8.00 -12.25 16.94
C ASN A 145 -9.30 -12.98 16.53
N TRP A 146 -9.45 -13.30 15.25
CA TRP A 146 -10.56 -14.10 14.74
C TRP A 146 -10.42 -15.55 15.19
N VAL A 147 -11.30 -15.96 16.10
CA VAL A 147 -11.51 -17.35 16.55
C VAL A 147 -12.78 -17.85 15.86
N HIS A 148 -12.69 -19.02 15.20
CA HIS A 148 -13.84 -19.69 14.59
C HIS A 148 -14.59 -20.49 15.66
#